data_AF-A0A3B0SSE9-F1
#
_entry.id   AF-A0A3B0SSE9-F1
#
_cell.length_a   1.000
_cell.length_b   1.000
_cell.length_c   1.000
_cell.angle_alpha   90.00
_cell.angle_beta   90.00
_cell.angle_gamma   90.00
#
_symmetry.space_group_name_H-M   'P 1'
#
loop_
_entity.id
_entity.type
_entity.pdbx_description
1 polymer ?
#
loop_
_entity_poly.entity_id
_entity_poly.type
_entity_poly.pdbx_seq_one_letter_code
_entity_poly.pdbx_strand_id
1 'polypeptide(L)'
;VKPGGMMVMATINRTLKALALAKIGGEYILRWLPAGTHDPRKFVKPEEAKAALVRAGMNVTAEAGVGYNPLMDIWRINDDTAVNYMLTAVKR
;
A
#
# COMPACT_ATOMS: atom_id res chain seq x y z
N VAL A 1 -7.82 17.36 4.52
CA VAL A 1 -6.83 18.44 4.71
C VAL A 1 -7.36 19.74 4.11
N LYS A 2 -6.82 20.90 4.49
CA LYS A 2 -7.18 22.21 3.90
C LYS A 2 -6.70 22.29 2.42
N PRO A 3 -7.23 23.19 1.58
CA PRO A 3 -6.69 23.45 0.24
C PRO A 3 -5.18 23.68 0.26
N GLY A 4 -4.46 23.11 -0.71
CA GLY A 4 -2.99 23.08 -0.77
C GLY A 4 -2.31 22.06 0.16
N GLY A 5 -3.05 21.42 1.08
CA GLY A 5 -2.51 20.40 1.97
C GLY A 5 -2.22 19.08 1.27
N MET A 6 -1.18 18.37 1.71
CA MET A 6 -0.79 17.06 1.20
C MET A 6 -1.37 15.93 2.06
N MET A 7 -1.85 14.88 1.40
CA MET A 7 -2.18 13.58 1.97
C MET A 7 -1.13 12.58 1.49
N VAL A 8 -0.54 11.85 2.42
CA VAL A 8 0.34 10.70 2.15
C VAL A 8 -0.38 9.47 2.68
N MET A 9 -0.46 8.41 1.88
CA MET A 9 -1.05 7.14 2.30
C MET A 9 -0.14 5.97 1.91
N ALA A 10 -0.14 4.93 2.74
CA ALA A 10 0.49 3.65 2.49
C ALA A 10 -0.51 2.54 2.81
N THR A 11 -0.63 1.54 1.94
CA THR A 11 -1.55 0.41 2.16
C THR A 11 -1.16 -0.82 1.34
N ILE A 12 -1.88 -1.92 1.54
CA ILE A 12 -1.68 -3.20 0.87
C ILE A 12 -2.67 -3.33 -0.29
N ASN A 13 -2.14 -3.73 -1.45
CA ASN A 13 -2.91 -3.96 -2.67
C ASN A 13 -3.77 -5.22 -2.58
N ARG A 14 -4.93 -5.22 -3.22
CA ARG A 14 -5.80 -6.41 -3.34
C ARG A 14 -5.36 -7.27 -4.51
N THR A 15 -4.24 -7.98 -4.34
CA THR A 15 -3.72 -8.98 -5.29
C THR A 15 -3.42 -10.32 -4.60
N LEU A 16 -3.27 -11.39 -5.39
CA LEU A 16 -2.80 -12.68 -4.87
C LEU A 16 -1.36 -12.60 -4.35
N LYS A 17 -0.50 -11.78 -4.98
CA LYS A 17 0.88 -11.56 -4.52
C LYS A 17 0.89 -10.91 -3.13
N ALA A 18 0.02 -9.93 -2.90
CA ALA A 18 -0.14 -9.28 -1.60
C ALA A 18 -0.66 -10.24 -0.53
N LEU A 19 -1.66 -11.06 -0.86
CA LEU A 19 -2.15 -12.11 0.04
C LEU A 19 -1.03 -13.08 0.44
N ALA A 20 -0.26 -13.56 -0.52
CA ALA A 20 0.83 -14.48 -0.28
C ALA A 20 1.95 -13.87 0.56
N LEU A 21 2.40 -12.64 0.23
CA LEU A 21 3.57 -12.06 0.88
C LEU A 21 3.22 -11.30 2.17
N ALA A 22 2.21 -10.42 2.14
CA ALA A 22 1.88 -9.58 3.30
C ALA A 22 1.16 -10.37 4.39
N LYS A 23 0.15 -11.19 4.03
CA LYS A 23 -0.58 -12.00 4.99
C LYS A 23 0.15 -13.30 5.31
N ILE A 24 0.29 -14.20 4.32
CA ILE A 24 0.85 -15.53 4.60
C ILE A 24 2.33 -15.42 5.01
N GLY A 25 3.12 -14.69 4.22
CA GLY A 25 4.53 -14.43 4.50
C GLY A 25 4.73 -13.72 5.83
N GLY A 26 4.08 -12.58 6.04
CA GLY A 26 4.24 -11.76 7.25
C GLY A 26 3.73 -12.43 8.53
N GLU A 27 2.56 -13.07 8.51
CA GLU A 27 1.94 -13.59 9.74
C GLU A 27 2.34 -15.02 10.07
N TYR A 28 2.47 -15.90 9.08
CA TYR A 28 2.60 -17.34 9.32
C TYR A 28 4.02 -17.87 9.09
N ILE A 29 4.75 -17.31 8.11
CA ILE A 29 6.11 -17.75 7.77
C ILE A 29 7.14 -16.97 8.59
N LEU A 30 7.20 -15.65 8.39
CA LEU A 30 8.16 -14.76 9.04
C LEU A 30 7.74 -14.40 10.47
N ARG A 31 6.44 -14.54 10.78
CA ARG A 31 5.84 -14.25 12.09
C ARG A 31 6.16 -12.84 12.61
N TRP A 32 6.21 -11.88 11.70
CA TRP A 32 6.37 -10.46 12.04
C TRP A 32 5.13 -9.90 12.72
N LEU A 33 3.96 -10.49 12.46
CA LEU A 33 2.67 -10.06 13.00
C LEU A 33 1.86 -11.26 13.49
N PRO A 34 0.97 -11.10 14.47
CA PRO A 34 0.05 -12.15 14.88
C PRO A 34 -0.84 -12.63 13.72
N ALA A 35 -1.17 -13.92 13.71
CA ALA A 35 -2.11 -14.49 12.75
C ALA A 35 -3.49 -13.81 12.84
N GLY A 36 -4.03 -13.44 11.68
CA GLY A 36 -5.30 -12.72 11.57
C GLY A 36 -5.17 -11.20 11.52
N THR A 37 -3.95 -10.64 11.59
CA THR A 37 -3.73 -9.18 11.56
C THR A 37 -4.24 -8.54 10.26
N HIS A 38 -3.90 -9.12 9.11
CA HIS A 38 -4.36 -8.65 7.82
C HIS A 38 -5.68 -9.31 7.43
N ASP A 39 -6.71 -8.50 7.18
CA ASP A 39 -7.96 -8.94 6.55
C ASP A 39 -7.91 -8.61 5.04
N PRO A 40 -7.78 -9.61 4.14
CA PRO A 40 -7.71 -9.36 2.70
C PRO A 40 -8.93 -8.66 2.11
N ARG A 41 -10.09 -8.72 2.79
CA ARG A 41 -11.31 -8.00 2.38
C ARG A 41 -11.17 -6.49 2.52
N LYS A 42 -10.21 -6.02 3.33
CA LYS A 42 -9.89 -4.60 3.52
C LYS A 42 -8.77 -4.11 2.61
N PHE A 43 -8.16 -4.97 1.81
CA PHE A 43 -7.14 -4.55 0.84
C PHE A 43 -7.79 -3.73 -0.28
N VAL A 44 -7.07 -2.69 -0.73
CA VAL A 44 -7.59 -1.70 -1.68
C VAL A 44 -6.65 -1.62 -2.86
N LYS A 45 -7.20 -1.73 -4.08
CA LYS A 45 -6.39 -1.56 -5.29
C LYS A 45 -5.93 -0.10 -5.43
N PRO A 46 -4.74 0.17 -5.99
CA PRO A 46 -4.25 1.53 -6.23
C PRO A 46 -5.27 2.40 -6.97
N GLU A 47 -5.98 1.84 -7.95
CA GLU A 47 -6.99 2.57 -8.74
C GLU A 47 -8.20 2.95 -7.89
N GLU A 48 -8.62 2.09 -6.96
CA GLU A 48 -9.72 2.37 -6.03
C GLU A 48 -9.35 3.49 -5.06
N ALA A 49 -8.11 3.47 -4.55
CA ALA A 49 -7.58 4.50 -3.68
C ALA A 49 -7.46 5.85 -4.42
N LYS A 50 -6.88 5.86 -5.62
CA LYS A 50 -6.79 7.05 -6.49
C LYS A 50 -8.18 7.62 -6.79
N ALA A 51 -9.13 6.77 -7.16
CA ALA A 51 -10.50 7.21 -7.45
C ALA A 51 -11.17 7.84 -6.21
N ALA A 52 -10.94 7.29 -5.01
CA ALA A 52 -11.42 7.88 -3.77
C ALA A 52 -10.78 9.25 -3.49
N LEU A 53 -9.47 9.39 -3.68
CA LEU A 53 -8.75 10.67 -3.55
C LEU A 53 -9.28 11.72 -4.52
N VAL A 54 -9.47 11.35 -5.79
CA VAL A 54 -10.01 12.25 -6.82
C VAL A 54 -11.44 12.69 -6.48
N ARG A 55 -12.32 11.77 -6.05
CA ARG A 55 -13.67 12.13 -5.58
C ARG A 55 -13.65 13.06 -4.36
N ALA A 56 -12.63 12.93 -3.51
CA ALA A 56 -12.42 13.84 -2.39
C ALA A 56 -11.84 15.21 -2.80
N GLY A 57 -11.73 15.50 -4.10
CA GLY A 57 -11.19 16.77 -4.64
C GLY A 57 -9.68 16.90 -4.46
N MET A 58 -8.96 15.79 -4.42
CA MET A 58 -7.50 15.78 -4.40
C MET A 58 -6.95 15.56 -5.81
N ASN A 59 -5.71 16.00 -6.05
CA ASN A 59 -4.91 15.62 -7.20
C ASN A 59 -3.83 14.63 -6.75
N VAL A 60 -3.81 13.41 -7.30
CA VAL A 60 -2.76 12.42 -7.01
C VAL A 60 -1.47 12.88 -7.68
N THR A 61 -0.37 12.97 -6.93
CA THR A 61 0.91 13.54 -7.38
C THR A 61 2.02 12.51 -7.51
N ALA A 62 1.97 11.41 -6.77
CA ALA A 62 2.94 10.32 -6.89
C ALA A 62 2.33 8.99 -6.46
N GLU A 63 2.94 7.93 -6.94
CA GLU A 63 2.67 6.54 -6.61
C GLU A 63 3.99 5.79 -6.56
N ALA A 64 4.14 4.93 -5.55
CA ALA A 64 5.30 4.07 -5.46
C ALA A 64 4.94 2.74 -4.79
N GLY A 65 5.62 1.68 -5.18
CA GLY A 65 5.64 0.39 -4.51
C GLY A 65 6.62 0.36 -3.33
N VAL A 66 6.42 -0.58 -2.41
CA VAL A 66 7.37 -0.88 -1.33
C VAL A 66 7.64 -2.38 -1.30
N GLY A 67 8.86 -2.77 -1.68
CA GLY A 67 9.30 -4.16 -1.76
C GLY A 67 10.31 -4.51 -0.68
N TYR A 68 10.27 -5.77 -0.23
CA TYR A 68 11.24 -6.35 0.69
C TYR A 68 12.13 -7.35 -0.02
N ASN A 69 13.45 -7.25 0.19
CA ASN A 69 14.42 -8.23 -0.25
C ASN A 69 14.81 -9.13 0.94
N PRO A 70 14.38 -10.40 0.98
CA PRO A 70 14.66 -11.30 2.10
C PRO A 70 16.11 -11.78 2.18
N LEU A 71 16.86 -11.74 1.07
CA LEU A 71 18.27 -12.16 1.06
C LEU A 71 19.19 -11.12 1.70
N MET A 72 18.83 -9.84 1.56
CA MET A 72 19.59 -8.73 2.11
C MET A 72 18.96 -8.12 3.37
N ASP A 73 17.74 -8.53 3.72
CA ASP A 73 16.93 -7.92 4.79
C ASP A 73 16.77 -6.39 4.63
N ILE A 74 16.40 -5.96 3.41
CA ILE A 74 16.28 -4.54 3.07
C ILE A 74 14.92 -4.26 2.43
N TRP A 75 14.28 -3.18 2.89
CA TRP A 75 13.12 -2.57 2.25
C TRP A 75 13.54 -1.49 1.25
N ARG A 76 12.87 -1.42 0.11
CA ARG A 76 13.09 -0.39 -0.91
C ARG A 76 11.79 0.13 -1.48
N ILE A 77 11.79 1.42 -1.79
CA ILE A 77 10.80 2.04 -2.66
C ILE A 77 11.13 1.63 -4.10
N ASN A 78 10.11 1.28 -4.87
CA ASN A 78 10.22 0.88 -6.26
C ASN A 78 8.91 1.21 -7.01
N ASP A 79 8.78 0.75 -8.25
CA ASP A 79 7.57 0.98 -9.06
C ASP A 79 6.56 -0.18 -8.98
N ASP A 80 6.84 -1.24 -8.22
CA ASP A 80 5.98 -2.42 -8.08
C ASP A 80 4.93 -2.25 -6.97
N THR A 81 3.72 -1.84 -7.36
CA THR A 81 2.59 -1.66 -6.45
C THR A 81 1.81 -2.95 -6.14
N ALA A 82 2.29 -4.13 -6.58
CA ALA A 82 1.54 -5.37 -6.46
C ALA A 82 1.38 -5.88 -5.01
N VAL A 83 2.16 -5.40 -4.04
CA VAL A 83 2.06 -5.79 -2.62
C VAL A 83 1.73 -4.59 -1.75
N ASN A 84 2.73 -3.79 -1.37
CA ASN A 84 2.55 -2.54 -0.63
C ASN A 84 2.72 -1.39 -1.61
N TYR A 85 1.90 -0.36 -1.46
CA TYR A 85 2.04 0.84 -2.25
C TYR A 85 1.76 2.08 -1.41
N MET A 86 2.28 3.19 -1.89
CA MET A 86 2.12 4.52 -1.34
C MET A 86 1.58 5.45 -2.40
N LEU A 87 0.76 6.42 -1.98
CA LEU A 87 0.29 7.50 -2.82
C LEU A 87 0.49 8.83 -2.09
N THR A 88 0.80 9.86 -2.85
CA THR A 88 0.69 11.24 -2.38
C THR A 88 -0.37 11.97 -3.19
N ALA A 89 -1.13 12.84 -2.55
CA ALA A 89 -2.11 13.68 -3.21
C ALA A 89 -2.21 15.05 -2.55
N VAL A 90 -2.49 16.08 -3.33
CA VAL A 90 -2.64 17.46 -2.84
C VAL A 90 -4.10 17.90 -3.00
N LYS A 91 -4.66 18.52 -1.95
CA LYS A 91 -6.03 19.05 -1.98
C LYS A 91 -6.08 20.26 -2.90
N ARG A 92 -6.96 20.20 -3.89
CA ARG A 92 -7.29 21.36 -4.74
C ARG A 92 -7.85 22.50 -3.90
#